data_AF-A0A7W0KPE1-F1
#
_entry.id   AF-A0A7W0KPE1-F1
#
_cell.length_a   1.000
_cell.length_b   1.000
_cell.length_c   1.000
_cell.angle_alpha   90.00
_cell.angle_beta   90.00
_cell.angle_gamma   90.00
#
_symmetry.space_group_name_H-M   'P 1'
#
loop_
_entity.id
_entity.type
_entity.pdbx_description
1 polymer ?
#
loop_
_entity_poly.entity_id
_entity_poly.type
_entity_poly.pdbx_seq_one_letter_code
_entity_poly.pdbx_strand_id
1 'polypeptide(L)'
;MAASTRITAAARVQRLLAVLQYAADRPDGVAIVDLCDRFGLASAELVKELEMAAMIGADSIHYDEMPFEVIVEDERVWVRLFSFGRPLRLTPGEGLALVAAADALVGRDATDESPLWRALIKLAALLGIEPGEAVDVDLDPEGGPTGRLLAEAIETRRQVRFVYWSYGRDVVSTRVVEPWQVFAADG
;
A
#
# COMPACT_ATOMS: atom_id res chain seq x y z
N MET A 1 -36.00 12.42 -14.45
CA MET A 1 -34.57 12.36 -14.81
C MET A 1 -33.82 11.89 -13.57
N ALA A 2 -33.49 10.60 -13.49
CA ALA A 2 -32.72 10.08 -12.35
C ALA A 2 -31.29 10.64 -12.45
N ALA A 3 -30.81 11.26 -11.37
CA ALA A 3 -29.44 11.76 -11.30
C ALA A 3 -28.48 10.58 -11.47
N SER A 4 -27.60 10.65 -12.46
CA SER A 4 -26.50 9.70 -12.61
C SER A 4 -25.60 9.83 -11.38
N THR A 5 -25.67 8.85 -10.48
CA THR A 5 -24.79 8.77 -9.32
C THR A 5 -23.37 8.68 -9.84
N ARG A 6 -22.58 9.74 -9.69
CA ARG A 6 -21.15 9.69 -10.04
C ARG A 6 -20.50 8.62 -9.19
N ILE A 7 -19.93 7.62 -9.83
CA ILE A 7 -19.07 6.64 -9.17
C ILE A 7 -17.91 7.40 -8.51
N THR A 8 -17.57 7.02 -7.28
CA THR A 8 -16.41 7.59 -6.59
C THR A 8 -15.12 7.12 -7.29
N ALA A 9 -14.05 7.89 -7.19
CA ALA A 9 -12.76 7.48 -7.73
C ALA A 9 -12.31 6.10 -7.19
N ALA A 10 -12.57 5.85 -5.90
CA ALA A 10 -12.29 4.56 -5.26
C ALA A 10 -13.08 3.40 -5.89
N ALA A 11 -14.40 3.56 -6.09
CA ALA A 11 -15.23 2.53 -6.73
C ALA A 11 -14.79 2.27 -8.19
N ARG A 12 -14.34 3.32 -8.88
CA ARG A 12 -13.81 3.22 -10.25
C ARG A 12 -12.53 2.39 -10.31
N VAL A 13 -11.59 2.66 -9.38
CA VAL A 13 -10.34 1.89 -9.26
C VAL A 13 -10.61 0.43 -8.88
N GLN A 14 -11.51 0.18 -7.91
CA GLN A 14 -11.89 -1.18 -7.53
C GLN A 14 -12.47 -1.97 -8.72
N ARG A 15 -13.35 -1.34 -9.51
CA ARG A 15 -13.90 -1.94 -10.73
C ARG A 15 -12.82 -2.24 -11.75
N LEU A 16 -11.90 -1.30 -11.99
CA LEU A 16 -10.77 -1.50 -12.92
C LEU A 16 -9.89 -2.68 -12.47
N LEU A 17 -9.51 -2.75 -11.20
CA LEU A 17 -8.72 -3.87 -10.67
C LEU A 17 -9.46 -5.22 -10.84
N ALA A 18 -10.78 -5.23 -10.63
CA ALA A 18 -11.58 -6.44 -10.85
C ALA A 18 -11.62 -6.85 -12.33
N VAL A 19 -11.72 -5.90 -13.26
CA VAL A 19 -11.62 -6.16 -14.71
C VAL A 19 -10.25 -6.74 -15.07
N LEU A 20 -9.17 -6.10 -14.61
CA LEU A 20 -7.80 -6.53 -14.89
C LEU A 20 -7.54 -7.96 -14.36
N GLN A 21 -7.94 -8.24 -13.12
CA GLN A 21 -7.80 -9.58 -12.53
C GLN A 21 -8.60 -10.63 -13.32
N TYR A 22 -9.86 -10.33 -13.67
CA TYR A 22 -10.71 -11.25 -14.40
C TYR A 22 -10.18 -11.58 -15.80
N ALA A 23 -9.60 -10.59 -16.48
CA ALA A 23 -8.97 -10.78 -17.77
C ALA A 23 -7.64 -11.53 -17.67
N ALA A 24 -6.84 -11.28 -16.63
CA ALA A 24 -5.56 -11.96 -16.41
C ALA A 24 -5.72 -13.48 -16.18
N ASP A 25 -6.84 -13.90 -15.59
CA ASP A 25 -7.16 -15.32 -15.39
C ASP A 25 -7.54 -16.04 -16.72
N ARG A 26 -7.56 -15.34 -17.86
CA ARG A 26 -7.95 -15.86 -19.18
C ARG A 26 -6.85 -15.58 -20.22
N PRO A 27 -5.88 -16.50 -20.37
CA PRO A 27 -4.72 -16.27 -21.25
C PRO A 27 -5.09 -16.14 -22.73
N ASP A 28 -6.23 -16.71 -23.15
CA ASP A 28 -6.75 -16.59 -24.53
C ASP A 28 -7.44 -15.25 -24.82
N GLY A 29 -7.49 -14.36 -23.82
CA GLY A 29 -8.14 -13.06 -23.90
C GLY A 29 -9.66 -13.14 -23.72
N VAL A 30 -10.25 -12.01 -23.34
CA VAL A 30 -11.68 -11.88 -23.07
C VAL A 30 -12.31 -10.95 -24.08
N ALA A 31 -13.45 -11.34 -24.66
CA ALA A 31 -14.16 -10.44 -25.56
C ALA A 31 -14.64 -9.18 -24.80
N ILE A 32 -14.53 -8.02 -25.45
CA ILE A 32 -14.96 -6.74 -24.88
C ILE A 32 -16.42 -6.80 -24.45
N VAL A 33 -17.28 -7.44 -25.25
CA VAL A 33 -18.71 -7.61 -24.94
C VAL A 33 -18.95 -8.38 -23.63
N ASP A 34 -18.18 -9.44 -23.39
CA ASP A 34 -18.32 -10.25 -22.16
C ASP A 34 -17.89 -9.45 -20.92
N LEU A 35 -16.86 -8.60 -21.06
CA LEU A 35 -16.44 -7.69 -19.99
C LEU A 35 -17.50 -6.60 -19.73
N CYS A 36 -18.05 -6.03 -20.80
CA CYS A 36 -19.12 -5.03 -20.71
C CYS A 36 -20.34 -5.58 -19.96
N ASP A 37 -20.80 -6.77 -20.36
CA ASP A 37 -21.95 -7.44 -19.75
C ASP A 37 -21.68 -7.80 -18.29
N ARG A 38 -20.48 -8.31 -17.98
CA ARG A 38 -20.11 -8.71 -16.62
C ARG A 38 -19.99 -7.54 -15.65
N PHE A 39 -19.41 -6.42 -16.10
CA PHE A 39 -19.06 -5.29 -15.24
C PHE A 39 -20.01 -4.10 -15.39
N GLY A 40 -21.03 -4.21 -16.24
CA GLY A 40 -22.02 -3.16 -16.48
C GLY A 40 -21.40 -1.90 -17.10
N LEU A 41 -20.50 -2.08 -18.07
CA LEU A 41 -19.75 -1.02 -18.74
C LEU A 41 -20.20 -0.87 -20.18
N ALA A 42 -20.19 0.37 -20.71
CA ALA A 42 -20.19 0.57 -22.14
C ALA A 42 -18.81 0.24 -22.73
N SER A 43 -18.74 -0.30 -23.95
CA SER A 43 -17.46 -0.66 -24.60
C SER A 43 -16.47 0.51 -24.65
N ALA A 44 -16.93 1.71 -25.05
CA ALA A 44 -16.09 2.90 -25.07
C ALA A 44 -15.60 3.33 -23.67
N GLU A 45 -16.37 3.08 -22.61
CA GLU A 45 -15.95 3.33 -21.24
C GLU A 45 -14.86 2.33 -20.83
N LEU A 46 -15.09 1.04 -21.09
CA LEU A 46 -14.12 -0.02 -20.80
C LEU A 46 -12.77 0.23 -21.48
N VAL A 47 -12.78 0.50 -22.80
CA VAL A 47 -11.54 0.74 -23.56
C VAL A 47 -10.77 1.92 -22.97
N LYS A 48 -11.46 3.03 -22.66
CA LYS A 48 -10.84 4.20 -22.05
C LYS A 48 -10.25 3.92 -20.66
N GLU A 49 -10.91 3.10 -19.85
CA GLU A 49 -10.37 2.68 -18.55
C GLU A 49 -9.09 1.85 -18.72
N LEU A 50 -9.10 0.92 -19.67
CA LEU A 50 -7.97 0.04 -19.96
C LEU A 50 -6.78 0.81 -20.56
N GLU A 51 -7.03 1.76 -21.46
CA GLU A 51 -6.01 2.67 -21.98
C GLU A 51 -5.37 3.49 -20.85
N MET A 52 -6.18 4.03 -19.94
CA MET A 52 -5.67 4.77 -18.78
C MET A 52 -4.84 3.87 -17.86
N ALA A 53 -5.28 2.63 -17.66
CA ALA A 53 -4.56 1.64 -16.89
C ALA A 53 -3.17 1.39 -17.51
N ALA A 54 -3.10 1.22 -18.83
CA ALA A 54 -1.84 0.96 -19.55
C ALA A 54 -0.80 2.09 -19.40
N MET A 55 -1.22 3.28 -18.94
CA MET A 55 -0.32 4.41 -18.65
C MET A 55 0.30 4.36 -17.26
N ILE A 56 -0.15 3.48 -16.36
CA ILE A 56 0.40 3.39 -15.00
C ILE A 56 1.82 2.80 -15.08
N GLY A 57 2.82 3.57 -14.63
CA GLY A 57 4.23 3.18 -14.68
C GLY A 57 4.87 3.28 -16.07
N ALA A 58 4.17 3.87 -17.05
CA ALA A 58 4.66 4.02 -18.43
C ALA A 58 5.79 5.04 -18.59
N ASP A 59 6.06 5.86 -17.56
CA ASP A 59 7.19 6.77 -17.48
C ASP A 59 8.51 6.07 -17.08
N SER A 60 8.42 4.82 -16.63
CA SER A 60 9.61 4.03 -16.34
C SER A 60 10.32 3.57 -17.61
N ILE A 61 11.66 3.62 -17.58
CA ILE A 61 12.53 3.01 -18.60
C ILE A 61 12.62 1.48 -18.45
N HIS A 62 12.12 0.94 -17.34
CA HIS A 62 12.20 -0.45 -16.96
C HIS A 62 10.83 -1.10 -17.15
N TYR A 63 10.70 -1.96 -18.17
CA TYR A 63 9.43 -2.65 -18.48
C TYR A 63 8.88 -3.44 -17.29
N ASP A 64 9.77 -3.96 -16.44
CA ASP A 64 9.38 -4.69 -15.23
C ASP A 64 8.78 -3.78 -14.14
N GLU A 65 8.91 -2.45 -14.22
CA GLU A 65 8.24 -1.50 -13.33
C GLU A 65 6.78 -1.21 -13.72
N MET A 66 6.34 -1.59 -14.91
CA MET A 66 4.93 -1.54 -15.27
C MET A 66 4.16 -2.61 -14.48
N PRO A 67 3.10 -2.25 -13.75
CA PRO A 67 2.43 -3.19 -12.85
C PRO A 67 1.62 -4.25 -13.59
N PHE A 68 1.15 -3.91 -14.78
CA PHE A 68 0.38 -4.77 -15.66
C PHE A 68 0.53 -4.31 -17.11
N GLU A 69 0.40 -5.25 -18.04
CA GLU A 69 0.27 -4.99 -19.47
C GLU A 69 -1.16 -5.29 -19.89
N VAL A 70 -1.73 -4.39 -20.68
CA VAL A 70 -3.06 -4.53 -21.27
C VAL A 70 -2.91 -4.43 -22.78
N ILE A 71 -3.39 -5.45 -23.48
CA ILE A 71 -3.44 -5.49 -24.94
C ILE A 71 -4.91 -5.55 -25.33
N VAL A 72 -5.32 -4.64 -26.22
CA VAL A 72 -6.66 -4.62 -26.80
C VAL A 72 -6.50 -4.76 -28.31
N GLU A 73 -6.95 -5.88 -28.86
CA GLU A 73 -6.84 -6.23 -30.28
C GLU A 73 -8.02 -7.12 -30.68
N ASP A 74 -8.54 -6.98 -31.91
CA ASP A 74 -9.63 -7.80 -32.44
C ASP A 74 -10.83 -8.01 -31.48
N GLU A 75 -11.31 -6.91 -30.87
CA GLU A 75 -12.43 -6.91 -29.89
C GLU A 75 -12.17 -7.78 -28.64
N ARG A 76 -10.91 -8.03 -28.33
CA ARG A 76 -10.47 -8.83 -27.19
C ARG A 76 -9.46 -8.07 -26.33
N VAL A 77 -9.46 -8.43 -25.05
CA VAL A 77 -8.59 -7.85 -24.03
C VAL A 77 -7.73 -8.96 -23.44
N TRP A 78 -6.42 -8.79 -23.47
CA TRP A 78 -5.46 -9.62 -22.75
C TRP A 78 -4.80 -8.77 -21.67
N VAL A 79 -4.67 -9.35 -20.47
CA VAL A 79 -4.01 -8.68 -19.35
C VAL A 79 -2.92 -9.59 -18.81
N ARG A 80 -1.73 -9.04 -18.58
CA ARG A 80 -0.66 -9.69 -17.83
C ARG A 80 -0.36 -8.88 -16.58
N LEU A 81 -0.34 -9.52 -15.42
CA LEU A 81 -0.04 -8.87 -14.15
C LEU A 81 1.43 -9.14 -13.79
N PHE A 82 2.29 -8.13 -13.83
CA PHE A 82 3.73 -8.29 -13.55
C PHE A 82 4.06 -8.08 -12.07
N SER A 83 3.33 -7.18 -11.39
CA SER A 83 3.60 -6.82 -9.99
C SER A 83 3.42 -7.96 -8.99
N PHE A 84 2.76 -9.05 -9.35
CA PHE A 84 2.56 -10.21 -8.47
C PHE A 84 3.61 -11.31 -8.66
N GLY A 85 4.48 -11.21 -9.66
CA GLY A 85 5.56 -12.18 -9.91
C GLY A 85 6.84 -11.92 -9.09
N ARG A 86 6.93 -10.78 -8.41
CA ARG A 86 8.08 -10.34 -7.60
C ARG A 86 7.60 -9.79 -6.25
N PRO A 87 8.43 -9.87 -5.18
CA PRO A 87 8.06 -9.28 -3.89
C PRO A 87 7.75 -7.78 -4.03
N LEU A 88 6.56 -7.37 -3.57
CA LEU A 88 6.18 -5.96 -3.48
C LEU A 88 7.07 -5.26 -2.45
N ARG A 89 7.60 -4.08 -2.80
CA ARG A 89 8.27 -3.19 -1.85
C ARG A 89 7.25 -2.21 -1.32
N LEU A 90 6.76 -2.46 -0.12
CA LEU A 90 5.85 -1.55 0.58
C LEU A 90 6.67 -0.64 1.50
N THR A 91 6.30 0.63 1.54
CA THR A 91 6.68 1.51 2.66
C THR A 91 5.93 1.07 3.93
N PRO A 92 6.43 1.42 5.13
CA PRO A 92 5.73 1.10 6.38
C PRO A 92 4.28 1.62 6.40
N GLY A 93 4.05 2.84 5.90
CA GLY A 93 2.71 3.43 5.82
C GLY A 93 1.77 2.69 4.87
N GLU A 94 2.27 2.21 3.72
CA GLU A 94 1.47 1.38 2.80
C GLU A 94 1.15 0.01 3.39
N GLY A 95 2.11 -0.61 4.08
CA GLY A 95 1.90 -1.86 4.80
C GLY A 95 0.81 -1.72 5.86
N LEU A 96 0.86 -0.65 6.65
CA LEU A 96 -0.11 -0.36 7.69
C LEU A 96 -1.52 -0.13 7.15
N ALA A 97 -1.62 0.66 6.07
CA ALA A 97 -2.89 0.91 5.40
C ALA A 97 -3.50 -0.41 4.86
N LEU A 98 -2.67 -1.31 4.35
CA LEU A 98 -3.09 -2.61 3.84
C LEU A 98 -3.57 -3.54 4.96
N VAL A 99 -2.88 -3.55 6.11
CA VAL A 99 -3.31 -4.28 7.31
C VAL A 99 -4.67 -3.78 7.78
N ALA A 100 -4.84 -2.46 7.96
CA ALA A 100 -6.11 -1.88 8.41
C ALA A 100 -7.28 -2.18 7.45
N ALA A 101 -7.03 -2.10 6.14
CA ALA A 101 -8.04 -2.43 5.13
C ALA A 101 -8.40 -3.93 5.12
N ALA A 102 -7.40 -4.81 5.22
CA ALA A 102 -7.62 -6.24 5.23
C ALA A 102 -8.34 -6.71 6.51
N ASP A 103 -7.97 -6.16 7.67
CA ASP A 103 -8.60 -6.46 8.97
C ASP A 103 -10.10 -6.10 8.94
N ALA A 104 -10.45 -4.94 8.38
CA ALA A 104 -11.83 -4.50 8.21
C ALA A 104 -12.66 -5.45 7.30
N LEU A 105 -12.02 -6.13 6.35
CA LEU A 105 -12.67 -7.03 5.39
C LEU A 105 -12.78 -8.47 5.91
N VAL A 106 -11.82 -8.92 6.71
CA VAL A 106 -11.76 -10.26 7.28
C VAL A 106 -12.92 -10.50 8.27
N GLY A 107 -13.33 -9.49 9.03
CA GLY A 107 -14.46 -9.57 9.96
C GLY A 107 -14.22 -10.51 11.15
N ARG A 108 -14.99 -10.35 12.22
CA ARG A 108 -14.81 -11.08 13.50
C ARG A 108 -15.07 -12.59 13.44
N ASP A 109 -15.69 -13.08 12.36
CA ASP A 109 -16.01 -14.50 12.13
C ASP A 109 -14.98 -15.21 11.23
N ALA A 110 -13.80 -14.62 11.01
CA ALA A 110 -12.73 -15.24 10.25
C ALA A 110 -12.08 -16.42 10.99
N THR A 111 -12.78 -17.55 10.98
CA THR A 111 -12.19 -18.87 11.23
C THR A 111 -11.49 -19.44 9.99
N ASP A 112 -11.35 -18.67 8.91
CA ASP A 112 -11.02 -19.20 7.60
C ASP A 112 -9.58 -18.89 7.18
N GLU A 113 -8.81 -19.92 6.81
CA GLU A 113 -7.46 -19.83 6.23
C GLU A 113 -7.46 -19.21 4.80
N SER A 114 -8.38 -18.28 4.56
CA SER A 114 -8.54 -17.59 3.29
C SER A 114 -7.22 -16.95 2.85
N PRO A 115 -7.00 -16.78 1.53
CA PRO A 115 -5.84 -16.06 1.03
C PRO A 115 -5.68 -14.66 1.66
N LEU A 116 -6.79 -13.96 1.91
CA LEU A 116 -6.79 -12.64 2.56
C LEU A 116 -6.32 -12.72 4.01
N TRP A 117 -6.86 -13.65 4.80
CA TRP A 117 -6.41 -13.87 6.19
C TRP A 117 -4.91 -14.17 6.25
N ARG A 118 -4.43 -15.11 5.44
CA ARG A 118 -3.00 -15.45 5.40
C ARG A 118 -2.13 -14.28 4.95
N ALA A 119 -2.62 -13.42 4.05
CA ALA A 119 -1.92 -12.20 3.66
C ALA A 119 -1.84 -11.18 4.81
N LEU A 120 -2.95 -10.98 5.54
CA LEU A 120 -3.03 -10.13 6.73
C LEU A 120 -2.02 -10.57 7.79
N ILE A 121 -1.98 -11.88 8.13
CA ILE A 121 -1.01 -12.42 9.11
C ILE A 121 0.44 -12.12 8.69
N LYS A 122 0.78 -12.31 7.41
CA LYS A 122 2.15 -12.06 6.91
C LYS A 122 2.53 -10.59 6.98
N LEU A 123 1.60 -9.70 6.64
CA LEU A 123 1.83 -8.25 6.66
C LEU A 123 1.93 -7.72 8.09
N ALA A 124 1.06 -8.18 8.98
CA ALA A 124 1.10 -7.80 10.39
C ALA A 124 2.41 -8.27 11.05
N ALA A 125 2.84 -9.51 10.78
CA ALA A 125 4.13 -10.03 11.27
C ALA A 125 5.34 -9.23 10.73
N LEU A 126 5.30 -8.78 9.47
CA LEU A 126 6.34 -7.93 8.89
C LEU A 126 6.44 -6.57 9.60
N LEU A 127 5.31 -6.04 10.06
CA LEU A 127 5.22 -4.72 10.70
C LEU A 127 5.27 -4.79 12.24
N GLY A 128 5.37 -6.00 12.83
CA GLY A 128 5.35 -6.16 14.29
C GLY A 128 4.00 -5.86 14.95
N ILE A 129 2.89 -6.01 14.22
CA ILE A 129 1.53 -5.70 14.67
C ILE A 129 0.77 -7.00 14.96
N GLU A 130 -0.04 -7.03 16.02
CA GLU A 130 -1.00 -8.11 16.25
C GLU A 130 -2.32 -7.84 15.49
N PRO A 131 -2.75 -8.71 14.55
CA PRO A 131 -4.05 -8.60 13.88
C PRO A 131 -5.22 -8.59 14.86
N GLY A 132 -6.20 -7.70 14.68
CA GLY A 132 -7.38 -7.58 15.53
C GLY A 132 -7.17 -6.77 16.82
N GLU A 133 -5.94 -6.33 17.12
CA GLU A 133 -5.71 -5.30 18.11
C GLU A 133 -5.85 -3.92 17.45
N ALA A 134 -6.48 -2.96 18.14
CA ALA A 134 -6.62 -1.61 17.59
C ALA A 134 -5.22 -1.03 17.37
N VAL A 135 -4.86 -0.83 16.11
CA VAL A 135 -3.57 -0.25 15.73
C VAL A 135 -3.55 1.21 16.23
N ASP A 136 -2.88 1.44 17.35
CA ASP A 136 -2.53 2.80 17.78
C ASP A 136 -1.36 3.27 16.92
N VAL A 137 -1.70 4.01 15.87
CA VAL A 137 -0.69 4.56 14.96
C VAL A 137 -0.15 5.82 15.62
N ASP A 138 1.07 5.75 16.17
CA ASP A 138 1.81 6.97 16.49
C ASP A 138 2.22 7.64 15.17
N LEU A 139 1.32 8.50 14.69
CA LEU A 139 1.52 9.34 13.52
C LEU A 139 2.35 10.59 13.83
N ASP A 140 3.14 10.63 14.91
CA ASP A 140 4.08 11.70 15.15
C ASP A 140 5.42 11.40 14.44
N PRO A 141 5.61 11.80 13.16
CA PRO A 141 6.87 11.56 12.44
C PRO A 141 8.06 12.27 13.10
N GLU A 142 7.80 13.19 14.04
CA GLU A 142 8.82 13.93 14.77
C GLU A 142 9.24 13.23 16.07
N GLY A 143 8.72 12.04 16.37
CA GLY A 143 9.14 11.24 17.54
C GLY A 143 8.66 11.85 18.87
N GLY A 144 7.46 12.45 18.87
CA GLY A 144 6.85 13.00 20.06
C GLY A 144 7.51 14.31 20.56
N PRO A 145 7.16 14.74 21.78
CA PRO A 145 7.76 15.93 22.41
C PRO A 145 9.29 15.88 22.49
N THR A 146 9.86 14.69 22.69
CA THR A 146 11.32 14.51 22.79
C THR A 146 12.01 14.68 21.45
N GLY A 147 11.48 14.08 20.38
CA GLY A 147 12.07 14.24 19.06
C GLY A 147 11.93 15.68 18.53
N ARG A 148 10.81 16.36 18.80
CA ARG A 148 10.67 17.82 18.59
C ARG A 148 11.74 18.64 19.29
N LEU A 149 12.00 18.34 20.55
CA LEU A 149 13.04 19.03 21.34
C LEU A 149 14.45 18.79 20.79
N LEU A 150 14.72 17.58 20.29
CA LEU A 150 16.00 17.27 19.64
C LEU A 150 16.12 17.97 18.27
N ALA A 151 15.04 18.04 17.49
CA ALA A 151 15.00 18.76 16.23
C ALA A 151 15.28 20.26 16.43
N GLU A 152 14.64 20.90 17.41
CA GLU A 152 14.90 22.29 17.79
C GLU A 152 16.37 22.48 18.23
N ALA A 153 16.93 21.55 19.00
CA ALA A 153 18.32 21.62 19.43
C ALA A 153 19.30 21.53 18.26
N ILE A 154 19.01 20.72 17.23
CA ILE A 154 19.82 20.64 16.00
C ILE A 154 19.73 21.96 15.23
N GLU A 155 18.53 22.47 15.01
CA GLU A 155 18.30 23.72 14.25
C GLU A 155 18.96 24.92 14.93
N THR A 156 18.86 25.00 16.25
CA THR A 156 19.43 26.08 17.07
C THR A 156 20.88 25.85 17.48
N ARG A 157 21.48 24.71 17.07
CA ARG A 157 22.85 24.28 17.44
C ARG A 157 23.12 24.30 18.94
N ARG A 158 22.18 23.76 19.73
CA ARG A 158 22.29 23.65 21.18
C ARG A 158 22.66 22.25 21.62
N GLN A 159 23.50 22.19 22.66
CA GLN A 159 23.81 20.93 23.34
C GLN A 159 22.59 20.41 24.11
N VAL A 160 22.42 19.09 24.13
CA VAL A 160 21.36 18.43 24.89
C VAL A 160 21.96 17.58 25.99
N ARG A 161 21.26 17.54 27.14
CA ARG A 161 21.65 16.76 28.31
C ARG A 161 20.57 15.76 28.66
N PHE A 162 20.92 14.49 28.74
CA PHE A 162 19.97 13.42 29.05
C PHE A 162 20.61 12.30 29.87
N VAL A 163 19.77 11.49 30.51
CA VAL A 163 20.18 10.30 31.25
C VAL A 163 20.20 9.13 30.27
N TYR A 164 21.32 8.42 30.19
CA TYR A 164 21.53 7.30 29.29
C TYR A 164 21.98 6.06 30.06
N TRP A 165 21.25 4.97 29.86
CA TRP A 165 21.64 3.65 30.32
C TRP A 165 22.45 2.94 29.24
N SER A 166 23.63 2.43 29.61
CA SER A 166 24.51 1.70 28.70
C SER A 166 24.32 0.19 28.88
N TYR A 167 23.63 -0.45 27.92
CA TYR A 167 23.34 -1.89 27.95
C TYR A 167 24.58 -2.75 28.26
N GLY A 168 25.68 -2.58 27.51
CA GLY A 168 26.87 -3.42 27.66
C GLY A 168 27.67 -3.22 28.95
N ARG A 169 27.35 -2.21 29.77
CA ARG A 169 28.03 -1.94 31.05
C ARG A 169 27.07 -1.94 32.23
N ASP A 170 25.77 -2.02 31.99
CA ASP A 170 24.69 -1.87 32.97
C ASP A 170 24.88 -0.65 33.90
N VAL A 171 25.15 0.52 33.31
CA VAL A 171 25.37 1.77 34.06
C VAL A 171 24.47 2.87 33.52
N VAL A 172 23.83 3.59 34.43
CA VAL A 172 23.10 4.84 34.16
C VAL A 172 24.04 6.03 34.34
N SER A 173 24.14 6.88 33.33
CA SER A 173 25.01 8.06 33.34
C SER A 173 24.32 9.26 32.71
N THR A 174 24.72 10.47 33.09
CA THR A 174 24.27 11.68 32.38
C THR A 174 25.22 11.95 31.21
N ARG A 175 24.66 12.22 30.03
CA ARG A 175 25.39 12.57 28.81
C ARG A 175 25.06 14.00 28.40
N VAL A 176 26.05 14.68 27.85
CA VAL A 176 25.88 15.95 27.14
C VAL A 176 26.42 15.72 25.73
N VAL A 177 25.60 15.99 24.72
CA VAL A 177 25.98 15.76 23.31
C VAL A 177 25.57 16.95 22.44
N GLU A 178 26.24 17.07 21.30
CA GLU A 178 25.83 17.94 20.20
C GLU A 178 25.08 17.08 19.19
N PRO A 179 23.75 17.17 19.13
CA PRO A 179 22.97 16.37 18.20
C PRO A 179 23.20 16.86 16.77
N TRP A 180 23.42 15.94 15.84
CA TRP A 180 23.65 16.27 14.43
C TRP A 180 22.43 15.94 13.56
N GLN A 181 21.78 14.83 13.85
CA GLN A 181 20.60 14.37 13.15
C GLN A 181 19.74 13.50 14.08
N VAL A 182 18.43 13.56 13.90
CA VAL A 182 17.45 12.64 14.48
C VAL A 182 16.70 12.01 13.31
N PHE A 183 16.50 10.70 13.38
CA PHE A 183 15.71 9.94 12.42
C PHE A 183 15.18 8.67 13.08
N ALA A 184 14.05 8.17 12.58
CA ALA A 184 13.56 6.85 12.93
C ALA A 184 14.30 5.79 12.09
N ALA A 185 14.69 4.70 12.74
CA ALA A 185 15.26 3.53 12.08
C ALA A 185 14.62 2.27 12.66
N ASP A 186 14.37 1.30 11.80
CA ASP A 186 13.84 -0.04 12.10
C ASP A 186 12.40 -0.15 12.64
N GLY A 187 11.66 0.96 12.76
CA GLY A 187 10.20 0.95 12.98
C GLY A 187 9.78 0.50 14.36
#